data_AF-K2K4I8-F1
#
_entry.id   AF-K2K4I8-F1
#
_cell.length_a   1.000
_cell.length_b   1.000
_cell.length_c   1.000
_cell.angle_alpha   90.00
_cell.angle_beta   90.00
_cell.angle_gamma   90.00
#
_symmetry.space_group_name_H-M   'P 1'
#
loop_
_entity.id
_entity.type
_entity.pdbx_description
1 polymer ?
#
loop_
_entity_poly.entity_id
_entity_poly.type
_entity_poly.pdbx_seq_one_letter_code
_entity_poly.pdbx_strand_id
1 'polypeptide(L)'
;MHCPFCSADDTKVIDSRLGAGAHQVRRRRECLACHERFTTFETAELVMPRVIKRDGIRVPFDEVKLRGGIMRALEKRPVPAEKVEQAINKIQSTLRATGEREIGSGMIGELVMDALKGLDKVAYIRFASVYRSFEDVKEFGEAIARLED
;
A
#
# COMPACT_ATOMS: atom_id res chain seq x y z
N MET A 1 19.20 -13.97 -16.39
CA MET A 1 19.61 -14.34 -15.00
C MET A 1 20.85 -15.19 -15.16
N HIS A 2 21.95 -14.79 -14.55
CA HIS A 2 23.25 -15.44 -14.73
C HIS A 2 23.25 -16.88 -14.19
N CYS A 3 23.95 -17.78 -14.89
CA CYS A 3 24.19 -19.14 -14.43
C CYS A 3 25.11 -19.13 -13.19
N PRO A 4 24.74 -19.78 -12.08
CA PRO A 4 25.58 -19.80 -10.88
C PRO A 4 26.86 -20.63 -11.01
N PHE A 5 27.01 -21.41 -12.09
CA PHE A 5 28.16 -22.30 -12.31
C PHE A 5 29.19 -21.74 -13.28
N CYS A 6 28.76 -21.01 -14.32
CA CYS A 6 29.63 -20.49 -15.37
C CYS A 6 29.42 -19.00 -15.68
N SER A 7 28.54 -18.33 -14.96
CA SER A 7 28.22 -16.90 -15.10
C SER A 7 27.66 -16.44 -16.45
N ALA A 8 27.35 -17.37 -17.37
CA ALA A 8 26.69 -17.03 -18.64
C ALA A 8 25.27 -16.47 -18.43
N ASP A 9 24.85 -15.54 -19.30
CA ASP A 9 23.55 -14.86 -19.23
C ASP A 9 22.37 -15.73 -19.70
N ASP A 10 22.66 -16.67 -20.60
CA ASP A 10 21.68 -17.45 -21.32
C ASP A 10 21.19 -18.66 -20.52
N THR A 11 20.09 -18.46 -19.79
CA THR A 11 19.43 -19.52 -19.00
C THR A 11 17.97 -19.66 -19.40
N LYS A 12 17.53 -20.89 -19.67
CA LYS A 12 16.17 -21.23 -20.09
C LYS A 12 15.36 -21.78 -18.92
N VAL A 13 14.11 -21.33 -18.76
CA VAL A 13 13.14 -21.93 -17.83
C VAL A 13 12.57 -23.21 -18.46
N ILE A 14 12.69 -24.34 -17.77
CA ILE A 14 12.25 -25.66 -18.26
C ILE A 14 11.03 -26.22 -17.50
N ASP A 15 10.81 -25.82 -16.25
CA ASP A 15 9.67 -26.23 -15.43
C ASP A 15 9.31 -25.10 -14.46
N SER A 16 8.01 -24.86 -14.28
CA SER A 16 7.48 -23.81 -13.40
C SER A 16 6.34 -24.37 -12.58
N ARG A 17 6.46 -24.30 -11.24
CA ARG A 17 5.47 -24.83 -10.30
C ARG A 17 5.23 -23.85 -9.17
N LEU A 18 4.07 -23.94 -8.53
CA LEU A 18 3.82 -23.28 -7.26
C LEU A 18 4.83 -23.81 -6.23
N GLY A 19 5.49 -22.89 -5.54
CA GLY A 19 6.39 -23.19 -4.42
C GLY A 19 5.59 -23.57 -3.17
N ALA A 20 6.31 -23.93 -2.10
CA ALA A 20 5.67 -24.29 -0.83
C ALA A 20 5.01 -23.10 -0.12
N GLY A 21 5.42 -21.87 -0.44
CA GLY A 21 4.80 -20.65 0.07
C GLY A 21 3.62 -20.17 -0.77
N ALA A 22 2.60 -19.60 -0.13
CA ALA A 22 1.34 -19.15 -0.75
C ALA A 22 1.51 -18.21 -1.96
N HIS A 23 2.65 -17.52 -2.09
CA HIS A 23 2.94 -16.57 -3.17
C HIS A 23 4.34 -16.78 -3.78
N GLN A 24 4.84 -18.01 -3.77
CA GLN A 24 6.15 -18.34 -4.32
C GLN A 24 6.01 -19.18 -5.60
N VAL A 25 6.82 -18.88 -6.62
CA VAL A 25 6.96 -19.69 -7.83
C VAL A 25 8.35 -20.31 -7.85
N ARG A 26 8.40 -21.64 -7.95
CA ARG A 26 9.64 -22.39 -8.14
C ARG A 26 9.87 -22.59 -9.64
N ARG A 27 11.02 -22.12 -10.13
CA ARG A 27 11.44 -22.29 -11.53
C ARG A 27 12.66 -23.21 -11.59
N ARG A 28 12.61 -24.23 -12.45
CA ARG A 28 13.81 -24.99 -12.84
C ARG A 28 14.40 -24.33 -14.08
N ARG A 29 15.69 -24.01 -14.03
CA ARG A 29 16.43 -23.39 -15.13
C ARG A 29 17.56 -24.31 -15.61
N GLU A 30 17.89 -24.21 -16.88
CA GLU A 30 19.03 -24.86 -17.52
C GLU A 30 19.89 -23.79 -18.20
N CYS A 31 21.21 -23.84 -18.00
CA CYS A 31 22.15 -22.99 -18.71
C CYS A 31 22.35 -23.46 -20.15
N LEU A 32 22.31 -22.56 -21.13
CA LEU A 32 22.56 -22.92 -22.53
C LEU A 32 24.05 -23.10 -22.88
N ALA A 33 24.96 -22.60 -22.03
CA ALA A 33 26.41 -22.69 -22.24
C ALA A 33 27.04 -23.93 -21.59
N CYS A 34 26.70 -24.22 -20.32
CA CYS A 34 27.27 -25.36 -19.59
C CYS A 34 26.27 -26.50 -19.31
N HIS A 35 25.01 -26.37 -19.75
CA HIS A 35 23.94 -27.36 -19.55
C HIS A 35 23.58 -27.68 -18.09
N GLU A 36 24.20 -27.01 -17.12
CA GLU A 36 23.89 -27.20 -15.71
C GLU A 36 22.48 -26.72 -15.36
N ARG A 37 21.85 -27.46 -14.44
CA ARG A 37 20.47 -27.22 -14.02
C ARG A 37 20.39 -26.76 -12.59
N PHE A 38 19.69 -25.66 -12.36
CA PHE A 38 19.51 -25.08 -11.04
C PHE A 38 18.06 -24.63 -10.82
N THR A 39 17.71 -24.38 -9.57
CA THR A 39 16.35 -23.99 -9.16
C THR A 39 16.38 -22.57 -8.64
N THR A 40 15.43 -21.75 -9.06
CA THR A 40 15.25 -20.39 -8.55
C THR A 40 13.85 -20.26 -7.96
N PHE A 41 13.73 -19.40 -6.96
CA PHE A 41 12.46 -19.10 -6.30
C PHE A 41 12.15 -17.63 -6.55
N GLU A 42 10.98 -17.38 -7.13
CA GLU A 42 10.43 -16.04 -7.33
C GLU A 42 9.37 -15.83 -6.25
N THR A 43 9.47 -14.74 -5.50
CA THR A 43 8.48 -14.34 -4.48
C THR A 43 8.06 -12.91 -4.78
N ALA A 44 6.78 -12.59 -4.63
CA ALA A 44 6.31 -11.22 -4.72
C ALA A 44 6.95 -10.37 -3.62
N GLU A 45 7.66 -9.30 -3.99
CA GLU A 45 8.20 -8.33 -3.05
C GLU A 45 7.08 -7.37 -2.65
N LEU A 46 6.50 -7.57 -1.46
CA LEU A 46 5.39 -6.78 -0.92
C LEU A 46 5.89 -5.74 0.09
N VAL A 47 6.83 -4.91 -0.33
CA VAL A 47 7.43 -3.87 0.53
C VAL A 47 6.52 -2.64 0.54
N MET A 48 6.33 -2.05 1.72
CA MET A 48 5.62 -0.77 1.82
C MET A 48 6.49 0.37 1.29
N PRO A 49 5.93 1.29 0.48
CA PRO A 49 6.68 2.45 -0.02
C PRO A 49 7.11 3.37 1.11
N ARG A 50 8.22 4.10 0.91
CA ARG A 50 8.55 5.24 1.79
C ARG A 50 7.56 6.37 1.56
N VAL A 51 7.33 7.17 2.60
CA VAL A 51 6.42 8.31 2.55
C VAL A 51 7.21 9.60 2.43
N ILE A 52 6.96 10.34 1.35
CA ILE A 52 7.43 11.71 1.16
C ILE A 52 6.45 12.65 1.86
N LYS A 53 6.89 13.31 2.93
CA LYS A 53 6.11 14.31 3.66
C LYS A 53 5.98 15.62 2.87
N ARG A 54 5.10 16.52 3.31
CA ARG A 54 4.85 17.82 2.64
C ARG A 54 6.09 18.71 2.56
N ASP A 55 6.99 18.58 3.53
CA ASP A 55 8.31 19.25 3.58
C ASP A 55 9.39 18.54 2.74
N GLY A 56 9.03 17.47 2.01
CA GLY A 56 9.93 16.68 1.19
C GLY A 56 10.70 15.59 1.94
N ILE A 57 10.55 15.47 3.26
CA ILE A 57 11.27 14.47 4.06
C ILE A 57 10.75 13.07 3.76
N ARG A 58 11.66 12.13 3.55
CA ARG A 58 11.36 10.71 3.29
C ARG A 58 11.44 9.90 4.57
N VAL A 59 10.32 9.35 5.00
CA VAL A 59 10.26 8.47 6.18
C VAL A 59 9.73 7.09 5.79
N PRO A 60 10.01 6.03 6.56
CA PRO A 60 9.33 4.75 6.40
C PRO A 60 7.81 4.91 6.55
N PHE A 61 7.04 4.06 5.87
CA PHE A 61 5.62 3.94 6.16
C PHE A 61 5.42 3.47 7.61
N ASP A 62 4.49 4.12 8.31
CA ASP A 62 4.21 3.87 9.72
C ASP A 62 2.72 3.52 9.87
N GLU A 63 2.44 2.23 10.11
CA GLU A 63 1.08 1.74 10.31
C GLU A 63 0.45 2.28 11.59
N VAL A 64 1.22 2.43 12.66
CA VAL A 64 0.73 2.92 13.95
C VAL A 64 0.22 4.36 13.78
N LYS A 65 0.95 5.17 13.01
CA LYS A 65 0.53 6.52 12.66
C LYS A 65 -0.73 6.55 11.80
N LEU A 66 -0.84 5.68 10.78
CA LEU A 66 -2.04 5.56 9.95
C LEU A 66 -3.27 5.24 10.81
N ARG A 67 -3.16 4.18 11.63
CA ARG A 67 -4.21 3.73 12.54
C ARG A 67 -4.61 4.81 13.52
N GLY A 68 -3.64 5.48 14.15
CA GLY A 68 -3.90 6.57 15.08
C GLY A 68 -4.68 7.73 14.44
N GLY A 69 -4.35 8.08 13.19
CA GLY A 69 -5.08 9.10 12.43
C GLY A 69 -6.55 8.73 12.18
N ILE A 70 -6.80 7.48 11.78
CA ILE A 70 -8.16 6.96 11.55
C ILE A 70 -8.95 6.89 12.86
N MET A 71 -8.35 6.36 13.93
CA MET A 71 -9.02 6.25 15.23
C MET A 71 -9.39 7.61 15.83
N ARG A 72 -8.52 8.62 15.66
CA ARG A 72 -8.83 9.99 16.09
C ARG A 72 -9.99 10.59 15.31
N ALA A 73 -10.08 10.31 14.00
CA ALA A 73 -11.24 10.70 13.19
C ALA A 73 -12.53 10.01 13.66
N LEU A 74 -12.44 8.76 14.10
CA LEU A 74 -13.57 7.94 14.56
C LEU A 74 -13.91 8.08 16.05
N GLU A 75 -13.24 8.97 16.79
CA GLU A 75 -13.49 9.14 18.22
C GLU A 75 -14.97 9.45 18.50
N LYS A 76 -15.57 8.68 19.42
CA LYS A 76 -17.01 8.69 19.79
C LYS A 76 -17.97 8.40 18.63
N ARG A 77 -17.52 7.68 17.59
CA ARG A 77 -18.36 7.21 16.48
C ARG A 77 -18.61 5.69 16.63
N PRO A 78 -19.83 5.20 16.41
CA PRO A 78 -20.17 3.78 16.56
C PRO A 78 -19.76 2.98 15.31
N VAL A 79 -18.45 2.90 15.04
CA VAL A 79 -17.92 2.09 13.93
C VAL A 79 -17.31 0.80 14.49
N PRO A 80 -17.73 -0.40 14.01
CA PRO A 80 -17.16 -1.66 14.46
C PRO A 80 -15.66 -1.75 14.17
N ALA A 81 -14.89 -2.28 15.12
CA ALA A 81 -13.44 -2.43 14.99
C ALA A 81 -13.04 -3.21 13.73
N GLU A 82 -13.80 -4.24 13.36
CA GLU A 82 -13.55 -5.03 12.16
C GLU A 82 -13.58 -4.18 10.88
N LYS A 83 -14.51 -3.23 10.76
CA LYS A 83 -14.58 -2.33 9.60
C LYS A 83 -13.37 -1.40 9.52
N VAL A 84 -12.84 -0.99 10.68
CA VAL A 84 -11.62 -0.18 10.76
C VAL A 84 -10.41 -0.98 10.30
N GLU A 85 -10.26 -2.23 10.74
CA GLU A 85 -9.19 -3.11 10.27
C GLU A 85 -9.27 -3.35 8.76
N GLN A 86 -10.48 -3.63 8.24
CA GLN A 86 -10.69 -3.81 6.80
C GLN A 86 -10.28 -2.57 6.01
N ALA A 87 -10.60 -1.37 6.50
CA ALA A 87 -10.19 -0.11 5.88
C ALA A 87 -8.66 0.06 5.88
N ILE A 88 -7.99 -0.18 7.00
CA ILE A 88 -6.52 -0.08 7.11
C ILE A 88 -5.85 -1.08 6.16
N ASN A 89 -6.31 -2.33 6.14
CA ASN A 89 -5.79 -3.36 5.27
C ASN A 89 -5.97 -3.01 3.79
N LYS A 90 -7.12 -2.44 3.43
CA LYS A 90 -7.40 -1.97 2.06
C LYS A 90 -6.47 -0.82 1.66
N ILE A 91 -6.24 0.15 2.55
CA ILE A 91 -5.29 1.24 2.31
C ILE A 91 -3.89 0.66 2.07
N GLN A 92 -3.39 -0.17 2.99
CA GLN A 92 -2.07 -0.78 2.85
C GLN A 92 -1.93 -1.62 1.57
N SER A 93 -2.95 -2.41 1.23
CA SER A 93 -2.95 -3.19 -0.01
C SER A 93 -2.91 -2.29 -1.24
N THR A 94 -3.63 -1.17 -1.22
CA THR A 94 -3.60 -0.19 -2.32
C THR A 94 -2.21 0.43 -2.45
N LEU A 95 -1.58 0.77 -1.32
CA LEU A 95 -0.21 1.31 -1.32
C LEU A 95 0.83 0.31 -1.81
N ARG A 96 0.66 -1.00 -1.52
CA ARG A 96 1.55 -2.04 -2.08
C ARG A 96 1.29 -2.25 -3.57
N ALA A 97 0.04 -2.19 -3.99
CA ALA A 97 -0.36 -2.41 -5.38
C ALA A 97 0.14 -1.32 -6.34
N THR A 98 0.57 -0.14 -5.84
CA THR A 98 1.19 0.88 -6.68
C THR A 98 2.53 0.40 -7.26
N GLY A 99 3.25 -0.49 -6.57
CA GLY A 99 4.61 -0.93 -6.95
C GLY A 99 5.67 0.16 -6.83
N GLU A 100 5.31 1.36 -6.37
CA GLU A 100 6.21 2.50 -6.23
C GLU A 100 7.11 2.34 -5.01
N ARG A 101 8.34 2.84 -5.09
CA ARG A 101 9.27 2.85 -3.94
C ARG A 101 8.98 3.98 -2.95
N GLU A 102 8.43 5.09 -3.44
CA GLU A 102 8.12 6.28 -2.66
C GLU A 102 6.73 6.80 -3.05
N ILE A 103 5.96 7.25 -2.06
CA ILE A 103 4.63 7.83 -2.26
C ILE A 103 4.51 9.14 -1.48
N GLY A 104 3.76 10.09 -2.04
CA GLY A 104 3.43 11.32 -1.33
C GLY A 104 2.50 11.06 -0.13
N SER A 105 2.70 11.78 0.97
CA SER A 105 1.79 11.72 2.12
C SER A 105 0.37 12.16 1.77
N GLY A 106 0.22 12.94 0.69
CA GLY A 106 -1.09 13.34 0.19
C GLY A 106 -1.93 12.16 -0.30
N MET A 107 -1.32 11.22 -1.03
CA MET A 107 -2.02 10.01 -1.49
C MET A 107 -2.57 9.18 -0.32
N ILE A 108 -1.80 9.05 0.77
CA ILE A 108 -2.27 8.38 1.99
C ILE A 108 -3.47 9.12 2.60
N GLY A 109 -3.42 10.46 2.62
CA GLY A 109 -4.50 11.29 3.12
C GLY A 109 -5.81 11.09 2.35
N GLU A 110 -5.75 11.10 1.01
CA GLU A 110 -6.92 10.85 0.16
C GLU A 110 -7.49 9.44 0.38
N LEU A 111 -6.63 8.40 0.46
CA LEU A 111 -7.08 7.04 0.74
C LEU A 111 -7.77 6.91 2.12
N VAL A 112 -7.29 7.65 3.12
CA VAL A 112 -7.95 7.71 4.44
C VAL A 112 -9.28 8.44 4.34
N MET A 113 -9.36 9.55 3.60
CA MET A 113 -10.60 10.27 3.35
C MET A 113 -11.64 9.37 2.69
N ASP A 114 -11.28 8.66 1.62
CA ASP A 114 -12.20 7.75 0.92
C ASP A 114 -12.69 6.62 1.83
N ALA A 115 -11.79 6.05 2.65
CA ALA A 115 -12.15 5.04 3.62
C ALA A 115 -13.13 5.59 4.67
N LEU A 116 -12.86 6.77 5.24
CA LEU A 116 -13.72 7.40 6.23
C LEU A 116 -15.07 7.83 5.65
N LYS A 117 -15.12 8.27 4.39
CA LYS A 117 -16.38 8.62 3.69
C LYS A 117 -17.35 7.42 3.67
N GLY A 118 -16.82 6.21 3.48
CA GLY A 118 -17.61 4.97 3.52
C GLY A 118 -17.93 4.45 4.92
N LEU A 119 -17.18 4.86 5.96
CA LEU A 119 -17.38 4.41 7.34
C LEU A 119 -18.32 5.32 8.13
N ASP A 120 -18.07 6.63 8.12
CA ASP A 120 -18.82 7.63 8.89
C ASP A 120 -18.57 9.05 8.34
N LYS A 121 -19.65 9.74 7.93
CA LYS A 121 -19.56 11.09 7.35
C LYS A 121 -18.94 12.12 8.31
N VAL A 122 -19.21 12.02 9.62
CA VAL A 122 -18.66 12.96 10.62
C VAL A 122 -17.17 12.75 10.80
N ALA A 123 -16.72 11.49 10.82
CA ALA A 123 -15.30 11.15 10.88
C ALA A 123 -14.55 11.64 9.64
N TYR A 124 -15.13 11.49 8.45
CA TYR A 124 -14.60 12.08 7.23
C TYR A 124 -14.40 13.60 7.38
N ILE A 125 -15.44 14.31 7.83
CA ILE A 125 -15.39 15.77 8.02
C ILE A 125 -14.28 16.16 9.00
N ARG A 126 -14.16 15.45 10.13
CA ARG A 126 -13.12 15.69 11.15
C ARG A 126 -11.71 15.44 10.61
N PHE A 127 -11.53 14.41 9.78
CA PHE A 127 -10.24 14.16 9.17
C PHE A 127 -9.92 15.20 8.10
N ALA A 128 -10.89 15.53 7.26
CA ALA A 128 -10.76 16.53 6.20
C ALA A 128 -10.40 17.91 6.76
N SER A 129 -10.95 18.31 7.91
CA SER A 129 -10.63 19.61 8.52
C SER A 129 -9.16 19.75 8.91
N VAL A 130 -8.54 18.68 9.41
CA VAL A 130 -7.11 18.67 9.73
C VAL A 130 -6.26 18.53 8.47
N TYR A 131 -6.66 17.63 7.58
CA TYR A 131 -5.85 17.28 6.41
C TYR A 131 -5.86 18.37 5.34
N ARG A 132 -7.02 18.91 4.96
CA ARG A 132 -7.11 19.98 3.95
C ARG A 132 -6.82 21.37 4.51
N SER A 133 -6.77 21.51 5.83
CA SER A 133 -6.48 22.78 6.51
C SER A 133 -7.32 23.93 5.95
N PHE A 134 -8.64 23.71 5.83
CA PHE A 134 -9.56 24.69 5.26
C PHE A 134 -9.35 26.06 5.91
N GLU A 135 -9.12 27.07 5.07
CA GLU A 135 -8.85 28.44 5.54
C GLU A 135 -10.16 29.17 5.90
N ASP A 136 -11.29 28.75 5.28
CA ASP A 136 -12.60 29.37 5.46
C ASP A 136 -13.72 28.33 5.72
N VAL A 137 -14.69 28.72 6.55
CA VAL A 137 -15.94 27.99 6.82
C VAL A 137 -16.73 27.72 5.55
N LYS A 138 -16.60 28.57 4.51
CA LYS A 138 -17.22 28.32 3.20
C LYS A 138 -16.70 27.06 2.51
N GLU A 139 -15.39 26.84 2.46
CA GLU A 139 -14.79 25.65 1.84
C GLU A 139 -15.23 24.37 2.57
N PHE A 140 -15.39 24.49 3.89
CA PHE A 140 -15.94 23.42 4.72
C PHE A 140 -17.41 23.13 4.37
N GLY A 141 -18.23 24.16 4.16
CA GLY A 141 -19.61 24.03 3.70
C GLY A 141 -19.72 23.35 2.33
N GLU A 142 -18.86 23.70 1.38
CA GLU A 142 -18.79 23.04 0.06
C GLU A 142 -18.34 21.58 0.14
N ALA A 143 -17.46 21.26 1.09
CA ALA A 143 -17.07 19.87 1.36
C ALA A 143 -18.23 19.06 1.95
N ILE A 144 -19.10 19.68 2.76
CA ILE A 144 -20.33 19.04 3.28
C ILE A 144 -21.33 18.83 2.15
N ALA A 145 -21.59 19.83 1.31
CA ALA A 145 -22.54 19.72 0.19
C ALA A 145 -22.20 18.53 -0.73
N ARG A 146 -20.92 18.33 -1.03
CA ARG A 146 -20.42 17.18 -1.83
C ARG A 146 -20.56 15.79 -1.17
N LEU A 147 -21.00 15.73 0.08
CA LEU A 147 -21.32 14.48 0.80
C LEU A 147 -22.82 14.19 0.87
N GLU A 148 -23.66 15.17 0.51
CA GLU A 148 -25.11 15.04 0.49
C GLU A 148 -25.62 14.44 -0.84
N ASP A 149 -24.79 14.52 -1.90
CA ASP A 149 -24.92 13.78 -3.16
C ASP A 149 -24.28 12.37 -3.09
#